data_AF-A0A378MTK5-F1
#
_entry.id   AF-A0A378MTK5-F1
#
_cell.length_a   1.000
_cell.length_b   1.000
_cell.length_c   1.000
_cell.angle_alpha   90.00
_cell.angle_beta   90.00
_cell.angle_gamma   90.00
#
_symmetry.space_group_name_H-M   'P 1'
#
loop_
_entity.id
_entity.type
_entity.pdbx_description
1 polymer ?
#
loop_
_entity_poly.entity_id
_entity_poly.type
_entity_poly.pdbx_seq_one_letter_code
_entity_poly.pdbx_strand_id
1 'polypeptide(L)'
;MQKYLGIKNMQPVNFMGGKHIQQNMIKIPAIIEHKVQIHYGDSDDDILAAREAGIRGIRILRAANSNYTPFPQAGGYGEEVVVNSSY
;
A
#
# COMPACT_ATOMS: atom_id res chain seq x y z
N MET A 1 17.54 1.24 -5.46
CA MET A 1 16.45 0.27 -5.18
C MET A 1 16.60 -1.02 -5.98
N GLN A 2 16.52 -0.99 -7.32
CA GLN A 2 16.55 -2.20 -8.16
C GLN A 2 17.72 -3.16 -7.88
N LYS A 3 18.96 -2.64 -7.89
CA LYS A 3 20.18 -3.43 -7.60
C LYS A 3 20.19 -4.05 -6.20
N TYR A 4 19.67 -3.33 -5.21
CA TYR A 4 19.72 -3.74 -3.79
C TYR A 4 18.64 -4.74 -3.42
N LEU A 5 17.48 -4.68 -4.09
CA LEU A 5 16.36 -5.58 -3.84
C LEU A 5 16.29 -6.76 -4.82
N GLY A 6 17.22 -6.84 -5.79
CA GLY A 6 17.23 -7.89 -6.81
C GLY A 6 15.99 -7.89 -7.72
N ILE A 7 15.27 -6.77 -7.80
CA ILE A 7 14.02 -6.67 -8.58
C ILE A 7 14.37 -6.61 -10.07
N LYS A 8 13.83 -7.56 -10.84
CA LYS A 8 13.92 -7.52 -12.31
C LYS A 8 12.88 -6.52 -12.85
N ASN A 9 13.27 -5.70 -13.83
CA ASN A 9 12.38 -4.75 -14.51
C ASN A 9 11.58 -3.82 -13.57
N MET A 10 12.26 -3.17 -12.63
CA MET A 10 11.63 -2.19 -11.73
C MET A 10 10.96 -1.08 -12.54
N GLN A 11 9.70 -0.79 -12.23
CA GLN A 11 8.94 0.29 -12.87
C GLN A 11 9.17 1.62 -12.14
N PRO A 12 9.03 2.77 -12.82
CA PRO A 12 9.06 4.09 -12.19
C PRO A 12 7.99 4.24 -11.09
N VAL A 13 8.24 5.12 -10.11
CA VAL A 13 7.27 5.44 -9.06
C VAL A 13 6.10 6.23 -9.62
N ASN A 14 4.87 5.84 -9.28
CA ASN A 14 3.66 6.58 -9.63
C ASN A 14 3.26 7.53 -8.49
N PHE A 15 3.38 8.84 -8.72
CA PHE A 15 3.07 9.88 -7.72
C PHE A 15 1.59 10.25 -7.78
N MET A 16 0.81 9.76 -6.81
CA MET A 16 -0.66 9.93 -6.79
C MET A 16 -1.17 11.03 -5.83
N GLY A 17 -0.28 11.69 -5.09
CA GLY A 17 -0.63 12.80 -4.19
C GLY A 17 -1.10 14.05 -4.95
N GLY A 18 -1.88 14.92 -4.30
CA GLY A 18 -2.27 16.24 -4.81
C GLY A 18 -3.50 16.26 -5.74
N LYS A 19 -4.18 15.13 -5.95
CA LYS A 19 -5.45 15.11 -6.71
C LYS A 19 -6.62 15.44 -5.77
N HIS A 20 -7.56 16.27 -6.22
CA HIS A 20 -8.80 16.64 -5.50
C HIS A 20 -9.84 15.50 -5.48
N ILE A 21 -9.41 14.31 -5.07
CA ILE A 21 -10.23 13.11 -4.89
C ILE A 21 -10.11 12.68 -3.43
N GLN A 22 -11.10 11.92 -2.93
CA GLN A 22 -11.02 11.38 -1.57
C GLN A 22 -9.71 10.58 -1.40
N GLN A 23 -9.02 10.80 -0.27
CA GLN A 23 -7.66 10.30 -0.05
C GLN A 23 -7.53 8.78 -0.19
N ASN A 24 -8.57 8.04 0.23
CA ASN A 24 -8.69 6.59 0.10
C ASN A 24 -8.79 6.07 -1.35
N MET A 25 -9.11 6.92 -2.33
CA MET A 25 -9.31 6.50 -3.73
C MET A 25 -8.17 6.86 -4.67
N ILE A 26 -7.17 7.61 -4.22
CA ILE A 26 -6.16 8.18 -5.12
C ILE A 26 -5.25 7.14 -5.76
N LYS A 27 -5.14 5.95 -5.16
CA LYS A 27 -4.27 4.87 -5.61
C LYS A 27 -4.94 3.96 -6.64
N ILE A 28 -6.27 3.89 -6.64
CA ILE A 28 -7.06 2.97 -7.47
C ILE A 28 -6.75 3.13 -8.98
N PRO A 29 -6.70 4.36 -9.56
CA PRO A 29 -6.41 4.50 -10.99
C PRO A 29 -5.06 3.90 -11.39
N ALA A 30 -4.03 4.07 -10.55
CA ALA A 30 -2.70 3.51 -10.81
C ALA A 30 -2.71 1.97 -10.68
N ILE A 31 -3.41 1.43 -9.68
CA ILE A 31 -3.56 -0.02 -9.51
C ILE A 31 -4.16 -0.65 -10.78
N ILE A 32 -5.23 -0.05 -11.32
CA ILE A 32 -5.92 -0.54 -12.52
C ILE A 32 -5.06 -0.36 -13.77
N GLU A 33 -4.51 0.83 -14.00
CA GLU A 33 -3.69 1.16 -15.18
C GLU A 33 -2.50 0.20 -15.32
N HIS A 34 -1.81 -0.06 -14.21
CA HIS A 34 -0.60 -0.89 -14.18
C HIS A 34 -0.89 -2.38 -13.92
N LYS A 35 -2.18 -2.77 -13.91
CA LYS A 35 -2.65 -4.15 -13.72
C LYS A 35 -2.05 -4.82 -12.49
N VAL A 36 -1.87 -4.05 -11.41
CA VAL A 36 -1.32 -4.55 -10.14
C VAL A 36 -2.23 -5.66 -9.63
N GLN A 37 -1.64 -6.77 -9.16
CA GLN A 37 -2.39 -7.91 -8.62
C GLN A 37 -2.32 -8.02 -7.09
N ILE A 38 -1.25 -7.46 -6.50
CA ILE A 38 -1.00 -7.44 -5.06
C ILE A 38 -0.52 -6.04 -4.69
N HIS A 39 -1.14 -5.44 -3.67
CA HIS A 39 -0.77 -4.13 -3.15
C HIS A 39 -0.33 -4.25 -1.69
N TYR A 40 0.89 -3.85 -1.41
CA TYR A 40 1.44 -3.79 -0.05
C TYR A 40 1.40 -2.36 0.47
N GLY A 41 0.96 -2.17 1.71
CA GLY A 41 0.97 -0.86 2.35
C GLY A 41 0.64 -0.92 3.84
N ASP A 42 0.93 0.16 4.56
CA ASP A 42 0.76 0.24 6.01
C ASP A 42 -0.53 0.94 6.42
N SER A 43 -1.14 1.74 5.55
CA SER A 43 -2.33 2.56 5.83
C SER A 43 -3.64 1.88 5.45
N ASP A 44 -4.73 2.28 6.10
CA ASP A 44 -6.07 1.75 5.77
C ASP A 44 -6.45 2.08 4.33
N ASP A 45 -6.03 3.24 3.82
CA ASP A 45 -6.20 3.63 2.42
C ASP A 45 -5.52 2.65 1.44
N ASP A 46 -4.40 2.02 1.80
CA ASP A 46 -3.77 0.99 0.95
C ASP A 46 -4.66 -0.24 0.82
N ILE A 47 -5.21 -0.70 1.96
CA ILE A 47 -6.05 -1.90 2.01
C ILE A 47 -7.40 -1.64 1.35
N LEU A 48 -8.00 -0.48 1.59
CA LEU A 48 -9.27 -0.09 0.96
C LEU A 48 -9.10 0.11 -0.54
N ALA A 49 -8.01 0.73 -1.02
CA ALA A 49 -7.75 0.87 -2.44
C ALA A 49 -7.57 -0.49 -3.13
N ALA A 50 -6.86 -1.43 -2.48
CA ALA A 50 -6.71 -2.79 -3.00
C ALA A 50 -8.05 -3.53 -3.08
N ARG A 51 -8.87 -3.42 -2.02
CA ARG A 51 -10.20 -4.05 -1.95
C ARG A 51 -11.15 -3.50 -3.02
N GLU A 52 -11.19 -2.18 -3.16
CA GLU A 52 -12.02 -1.50 -4.16
C GLU A 52 -11.59 -1.84 -5.58
N ALA A 53 -10.29 -1.97 -5.82
CA ALA A 53 -9.76 -2.41 -7.10
C ALA A 53 -9.92 -3.93 -7.35
N GLY A 54 -10.44 -4.70 -6.38
CA GLY A 54 -10.63 -6.15 -6.49
C GLY A 54 -9.33 -6.96 -6.51
N ILE A 55 -8.26 -6.44 -5.90
CA ILE A 55 -6.94 -7.07 -5.86
C ILE A 55 -6.54 -7.44 -4.42
N ARG A 56 -5.49 -8.24 -4.27
CA ARG A 56 -5.02 -8.69 -2.95
C ARG A 56 -4.27 -7.55 -2.24
N GLY A 57 -4.86 -7.00 -1.18
CA GLY A 57 -4.20 -6.08 -0.27
C GLY A 57 -3.49 -6.83 0.86
N ILE A 58 -2.22 -6.50 1.13
CA ILE A 58 -1.44 -7.09 2.23
C ILE A 58 -0.85 -5.96 3.09
N ARG A 59 -1.13 -6.02 4.39
CA ARG A 59 -0.70 -5.02 5.35
C ARG A 59 0.77 -5.19 5.75
N ILE A 60 1.48 -4.07 5.79
CA ILE A 60 2.78 -3.92 6.45
C ILE A 60 2.58 -3.17 7.76
N LEU A 61 3.34 -3.52 8.81
CA LEU A 61 3.27 -2.83 10.09
C LEU A 61 3.98 -1.48 10.00
N ARG A 62 3.27 -0.38 10.29
CA ARG A 62 3.92 0.92 10.47
C ARG A 62 4.93 0.85 11.61
N ALA A 63 6.15 1.33 11.38
CA ALA A 63 7.20 1.30 12.38
C ALA A 63 6.78 2.03 13.68
N ALA A 64 7.08 1.45 14.83
CA ALA A 64 6.64 1.96 16.14
C ALA A 64 7.21 3.36 16.49
N ASN A 65 8.31 3.75 15.85
CA ASN A 65 8.93 5.07 15.97
C ASN A 65 8.44 6.08 14.91
N SER A 66 7.43 5.73 14.11
CA SER A 66 6.79 6.65 13.18
C SER A 66 6.13 7.81 13.94
N ASN A 67 6.26 9.02 13.40
CA ASN A 67 5.52 10.20 13.87
C ASN A 67 4.10 10.29 13.27
N TYR A 68 3.74 9.40 12.34
CA TYR A 68 2.43 9.42 11.71
C TYR A 68 1.42 8.62 12.54
N THR A 69 0.72 9.34 13.42
CA THR A 69 -0.30 8.82 14.34
C THR A 69 -1.70 9.33 13.99
N PRO A 70 -2.79 8.60 14.34
CA PRO A 70 -2.79 7.32 15.05
C PRO A 70 -2.28 6.15 14.19
N PHE A 71 -1.87 5.07 14.85
CA PHE A 71 -1.48 3.84 14.16
C PHE A 71 -2.72 3.15 13.56
N PRO A 72 -2.64 2.67 12.31
CA PRO A 72 -3.70 1.84 11.73
C PRO A 72 -3.89 0.53 12.51
N GLN A 73 -5.11 0.01 12.54
CA GLN A 73 -5.38 -1.32 13.07
C GLN A 73 -5.05 -2.38 12.02
N ALA A 74 -3.80 -2.84 12.00
CA ALA A 74 -3.34 -3.88 11.07
C ALA A 74 -4.19 -5.16 11.21
N GLY A 75 -4.80 -5.61 10.11
CA GLY A 75 -5.73 -6.76 10.10
C GLY A 75 -7.19 -6.38 10.41
N GLY A 76 -7.49 -5.11 10.67
CA GLY A 76 -8.82 -4.64 11.05
C GLY A 76 -9.90 -4.85 9.97
N TYR A 77 -9.51 -5.05 8.70
CA TYR A 77 -10.42 -5.37 7.60
C TYR A 77 -10.45 -6.86 7.23
N GLY A 78 -9.74 -7.70 8.01
CA GLY A 78 -9.55 -9.12 7.73
C GLY A 78 -8.46 -9.41 6.68
N GLU A 79 -7.63 -8.43 6.36
CA GLU A 79 -6.51 -8.59 5.43
C GLU A 79 -5.33 -9.37 6.04
N GLU A 80 -4.49 -9.95 5.18
CA GLU A 80 -3.23 -10.56 5.62
C GLU A 80 -2.25 -9.49 6.10
N VAL A 81 -1.52 -9.79 7.17
CA VAL A 81 -0.49 -8.91 7.75
C VAL A 81 0.85 -9.61 7.73
N VAL A 82 1.87 -8.97 7.14
CA VAL A 82 3.23 -9.54 7.14
C VAL A 82 3.80 -9.43 8.55
N VAL A 83 4.17 -10.57 9.13
CA VAL A 83 4.82 -10.64 10.45
C VAL A 83 6.16 -9.93 10.42
N ASN A 84 6.54 -9.30 11.54
CA ASN A 84 7.84 -8.64 11.71
C ASN A 84 8.17 -7.60 10.62
N SER A 85 7.16 -6.94 10.07
CA SER A 85 7.32 -6.03 8.91
C SER A 85 7.49 -4.56 9.29
N SER A 86 7.75 -4.28 10.57
CA SER A 86 7.95 -2.92 11.08
C SER A 86 9.42 -2.45 11.02
N TYR A 87 10.32 -3.25 10.45
CA TYR A 87 11.77 -2.99 10.35
C TYR A 87 12.39 -3.64 9.11
#